data_AF-A0A3D4HDX1-F1
#
_entry.id   AF-A0A3D4HDX1-F1
#
_cell.length_a   1.000
_cell.length_b   1.000
_cell.length_c   1.000
_cell.angle_alpha   90.00
_cell.angle_beta   90.00
_cell.angle_gamma   90.00
#
_symmetry.space_group_name_H-M   'P 1'
#
loop_
_entity.id
_entity.type
_entity.pdbx_description
1 polymer ?
#
loop_
_entity_poly.entity_id
_entity_poly.type
_entity_poly.pdbx_seq_one_letter_code
_entity_poly.pdbx_strand_id
1 'polypeptide(L)'
;MDDLFEEAVTVCCQYDRASASLLQRRLSIGYARAARLMDELQIAGVVASSDGTIKPREVLIKSADDFLKNYKNTKTEEKNENYNTVSIKYTPKPANFLPLEIISLKNPLDIPYLNTDFIKIGNLIITGNVISKKYDFLKIYLIYLLSKFNCEEIKLIISDDTGNLTKFSQMPHLLTPIITEWDENTSALRWLCREMDRRIVIMNKDDQTKFSSIVFIGNYLGLTSVETEDCLKRISSMGAYAKIHLILIADRLGDITKMIKDNIPALLEFDKFGAKNAIFSFKNKKEIEINLVSDLDLNKYLETLFNGKN
;
A
#
# COMPACT_ATOMS: atom_id res chain seq x y z
N MET A 1 1.29 21.18 -2.99
CA MET A 1 0.38 22.05 -3.74
C MET A 1 1.26 23.07 -4.43
N ASP A 2 1.07 23.23 -5.73
CA ASP A 2 1.81 24.22 -6.53
C ASP A 2 1.45 25.63 -6.07
N ASP A 3 2.42 26.55 -6.10
CA ASP A 3 2.24 27.93 -5.64
C ASP A 3 1.16 28.69 -6.45
N LEU A 4 0.91 28.27 -7.70
CA LEU A 4 -0.08 28.90 -8.59
C LEU A 4 -1.47 28.24 -8.50
N PHE A 5 -1.69 27.36 -7.51
CA PHE A 5 -2.96 26.64 -7.41
C PHE A 5 -4.16 27.57 -7.23
N GLU A 6 -4.08 28.56 -6.34
CA GLU A 6 -5.20 29.50 -6.10
C GLU A 6 -5.54 30.32 -7.35
N GLU A 7 -4.51 30.73 -8.08
CA GLU A 7 -4.65 31.42 -9.36
C GLU A 7 -5.26 30.49 -10.43
N ALA A 8 -4.88 29.22 -10.45
CA ALA A 8 -5.45 28.23 -11.36
C ALA A 8 -6.94 27.99 -11.10
N VAL A 9 -7.37 27.89 -9.83
CA VAL A 9 -8.79 27.82 -9.44
C VAL A 9 -9.56 29.01 -9.98
N THR A 10 -9.01 30.21 -9.77
CA THR A 10 -9.62 31.47 -10.20
C THR A 10 -9.79 31.52 -11.71
N VAL A 11 -8.74 31.14 -12.46
CA VAL A 11 -8.76 31.07 -13.92
C VAL A 11 -9.80 30.05 -14.40
N CYS A 12 -9.84 28.84 -13.85
CA CYS A 12 -10.79 27.83 -14.28
C CYS A 12 -12.24 28.29 -14.08
N CYS A 13 -12.55 28.86 -12.91
CA CYS A 13 -13.89 29.38 -12.62
C CYS A 13 -14.29 30.55 -13.54
N GLN A 14 -13.36 31.48 -13.82
CA GLN A 14 -13.63 32.64 -14.69
C GLN A 14 -13.98 32.24 -16.13
N TYR A 15 -13.35 31.18 -16.66
CA TYR A 15 -13.53 30.75 -18.05
C TYR A 15 -14.54 29.59 -18.20
N ASP A 16 -15.08 29.10 -17.09
CA ASP A 16 -16.03 27.97 -17.03
C ASP A 16 -15.56 26.70 -17.78
N ARG A 17 -14.24 26.51 -17.82
CA ARG A 17 -13.57 25.36 -18.44
C ARG A 17 -12.14 25.25 -17.97
N ALA A 18 -11.60 24.03 -17.93
CA ALA A 18 -10.23 23.78 -17.52
C ALA A 18 -9.46 22.97 -18.56
N SER A 19 -8.29 23.45 -18.98
CA SER A 19 -7.37 22.69 -19.81
C SER A 19 -5.93 23.08 -19.55
N ALA A 20 -4.99 22.16 -19.79
CA ALA A 20 -3.57 22.45 -19.66
C ALA A 20 -3.13 23.62 -20.56
N SER A 21 -3.71 23.76 -21.75
CA SER A 21 -3.42 24.87 -22.67
C SER A 21 -3.98 26.22 -22.19
N LEU A 22 -5.12 26.23 -21.50
CA LEU A 22 -5.67 27.43 -20.87
C LEU A 22 -4.75 27.91 -19.75
N LEU A 23 -4.32 26.99 -18.87
CA LEU A 23 -3.44 27.32 -17.74
C LEU A 23 -2.04 27.77 -18.21
N GLN A 24 -1.47 27.14 -19.25
CA GLN A 24 -0.20 27.59 -19.84
C GLN A 24 -0.24 29.05 -20.28
N ARG A 25 -1.32 29.45 -20.96
CA ARG A 25 -1.49 30.81 -21.47
C ARG A 25 -1.80 31.84 -20.39
N ARG A 26 -2.58 31.45 -19.39
CA ARG A 26 -3.08 32.40 -18.36
C ARG A 26 -2.10 32.57 -17.20
N LEU A 27 -1.34 31.53 -16.89
CA LEU A 27 -0.36 31.53 -15.80
C LEU A 27 1.08 31.59 -16.31
N SER A 28 1.29 31.69 -17.63
CA SER A 28 2.62 31.74 -18.27
C SER A 28 3.55 30.60 -17.82
N ILE A 29 3.00 29.38 -17.74
CA ILE A 29 3.71 28.17 -17.29
C ILE A 29 3.90 27.17 -18.43
N GLY A 30 4.88 26.27 -18.29
CA GLY A 30 5.10 25.17 -19.23
C GLY A 30 4.09 24.02 -19.09
N TYR A 31 3.98 23.19 -20.14
CA TYR A 31 3.01 22.09 -20.24
C TYR A 31 3.03 21.15 -19.03
N ALA A 32 4.21 20.68 -18.60
CA ALA A 32 4.33 19.73 -17.49
C ALA A 32 3.84 20.30 -16.14
N ARG A 33 3.94 21.61 -15.93
CA ARG A 33 3.42 22.27 -14.74
C ARG A 33 1.90 22.46 -14.85
N ALA A 34 1.41 22.84 -16.03
CA ALA A 34 -0.02 22.95 -16.27
C ALA A 34 -0.77 21.61 -16.16
N ALA A 35 -0.16 20.51 -16.60
CA ALA A 35 -0.72 19.16 -16.42
C ALA A 35 -0.83 18.80 -14.93
N ARG A 36 0.23 19.03 -14.14
CA ARG A 36 0.20 18.83 -12.69
C ARG A 36 -0.86 19.67 -11.99
N LEU A 37 -1.02 20.95 -12.39
CA LEU A 37 -2.09 21.80 -11.88
C LEU A 37 -3.49 21.28 -12.24
N MET A 38 -3.70 20.74 -13.44
CA MET A 38 -4.97 20.09 -13.81
C MET A 38 -5.28 18.89 -12.91
N ASP A 39 -4.27 18.09 -12.56
CA ASP A 39 -4.43 16.96 -11.64
C ASP A 39 -4.71 17.43 -10.21
N GLU A 40 -4.01 18.47 -9.73
CA GLU A 40 -4.29 19.07 -8.42
C GLU A 40 -5.71 19.66 -8.34
N LEU A 41 -6.18 20.34 -9.40
CA LEU A 41 -7.53 20.88 -9.49
C LEU A 41 -8.59 19.76 -9.48
N GLN A 42 -8.32 18.62 -10.11
CA GLN A 42 -9.22 17.47 -10.11
C GLN A 42 -9.31 16.85 -8.71
N ILE A 43 -8.16 16.62 -8.06
CA ILE A 43 -8.10 16.10 -6.69
C ILE A 43 -8.83 17.02 -5.71
N ALA A 44 -8.72 18.34 -5.92
CA ALA A 44 -9.40 19.33 -5.10
C ALA A 44 -10.91 19.46 -5.40
N GLY A 45 -11.45 18.71 -6.37
CA GLY A 45 -12.86 18.78 -6.77
C GLY A 45 -13.25 20.05 -7.52
N VAL A 46 -12.28 20.78 -8.06
CA VAL A 46 -12.50 22.01 -8.84
C VAL A 46 -12.92 21.70 -10.26
N VAL A 47 -12.37 20.61 -10.82
CA VAL A 47 -12.63 20.17 -12.21
C VAL A 47 -13.02 18.70 -12.23
N ALA A 48 -13.85 18.33 -13.21
CA ALA A 48 -14.27 16.96 -13.42
C ALA A 48 -13.09 16.03 -13.79
N SER A 49 -13.33 14.72 -13.65
CA SER A 49 -12.38 13.70 -14.07
C SER A 49 -12.12 13.71 -15.57
N SER A 50 -10.96 13.21 -15.97
CA SER A 50 -10.55 13.17 -17.38
C SER A 50 -11.17 11.98 -18.10
N ASP A 51 -11.97 12.22 -19.14
CA ASP A 51 -12.48 11.16 -20.03
C ASP A 51 -11.43 10.62 -21.03
N GLY A 52 -10.13 10.84 -20.77
CA GLY A 52 -9.02 10.49 -21.67
C GLY A 52 -8.95 11.31 -22.97
N THR A 53 -9.80 12.32 -23.15
CA THR A 53 -9.81 13.18 -24.34
C THR A 53 -9.09 14.51 -24.11
N ILE A 54 -8.64 15.17 -25.19
CA ILE A 54 -7.95 16.48 -25.16
C ILE A 54 -8.93 17.64 -24.88
N LYS A 55 -10.21 17.34 -24.64
CA LYS A 55 -11.24 18.36 -24.43
C LYS A 55 -11.05 19.09 -23.09
N PRO A 56 -11.44 20.37 -23.00
CA PRO A 56 -11.50 21.07 -21.72
C PRO A 56 -12.42 20.32 -20.75
N ARG A 57 -11.98 20.17 -19.51
CA ARG A 57 -12.75 19.58 -18.41
C ARG A 57 -13.76 20.58 -17.88
N GLU A 58 -14.91 20.07 -17.47
CA GLU A 58 -15.96 20.84 -16.81
C GLU A 58 -15.48 21.33 -15.43
N VAL A 59 -15.83 22.57 -15.09
CA VAL A 59 -15.51 23.18 -13.80
C VAL A 59 -16.71 22.95 -12.87
N LEU A 60 -16.46 22.30 -11.74
CA LEU A 60 -17.52 21.85 -10.83
C LEU A 60 -17.93 22.93 -9.81
N ILE A 61 -17.17 24.03 -9.75
CA ILE A 61 -17.35 25.10 -8.78
C ILE A 61 -17.94 26.35 -9.43
N LYS A 62 -18.81 27.05 -8.70
CA LYS A 62 -19.49 28.26 -9.19
C LYS A 62 -18.82 29.56 -8.75
N SER A 63 -17.97 29.51 -7.73
CA SER A 63 -17.32 30.68 -7.13
C SER A 63 -15.93 30.28 -6.64
N ALA A 64 -14.89 30.90 -7.19
CA ALA A 64 -13.51 30.67 -6.79
C ALA A 64 -13.25 31.15 -5.36
N ASP A 65 -13.81 32.31 -4.99
CA ASP A 65 -13.60 32.88 -3.65
C ASP A 65 -14.25 32.03 -2.56
N ASP A 66 -15.48 31.55 -2.79
CA ASP A 66 -16.16 30.67 -1.84
C ASP A 66 -15.44 29.33 -1.72
N PHE A 67 -15.00 28.77 -2.85
CA PHE A 67 -14.21 27.55 -2.86
C PHE A 67 -12.89 27.74 -2.08
N LEU A 68 -12.11 28.78 -2.38
CA LEU A 68 -10.82 29.02 -1.72
C LEU A 68 -10.97 29.34 -0.24
N LYS A 69 -12.03 30.04 0.16
CA LYS A 69 -12.34 30.31 1.56
C LYS A 69 -12.68 29.01 2.29
N ASN A 70 -13.56 28.18 1.71
CA ASN A 70 -13.91 26.89 2.28
C ASN A 70 -12.71 25.95 2.31
N TYR A 71 -11.91 25.91 1.25
CA TYR A 71 -10.71 25.07 1.11
C TYR A 71 -9.59 25.47 2.09
N LYS A 72 -9.43 26.77 2.36
CA LYS A 72 -8.56 27.27 3.43
C LYS A 72 -9.12 26.94 4.80
N ASN A 73 -10.42 27.06 5.01
CA ASN A 73 -11.07 26.69 6.28
C ASN A 73 -10.94 25.19 6.56
N THR A 74 -11.18 24.29 5.59
CA THR A 74 -10.93 22.85 5.74
C THR A 74 -9.47 22.54 6.02
N LYS A 75 -8.50 23.24 5.41
CA LYS A 75 -7.07 23.06 5.77
C LYS A 75 -6.68 23.63 7.13
N THR A 76 -7.44 24.58 7.65
CA THR A 76 -7.22 25.17 8.98
C THR A 76 -7.92 24.35 10.07
N GLU A 77 -9.05 23.72 9.73
CA GLU A 77 -9.74 22.69 10.49
C GLU A 77 -8.96 21.37 10.46
N GLU A 78 -8.35 20.93 9.36
CA GLU A 78 -7.42 19.77 9.31
C GLU A 78 -6.15 19.98 10.15
N LYS A 79 -5.79 21.23 10.49
CA LYS A 79 -4.73 21.55 11.45
C LYS A 79 -5.20 21.55 12.92
N ASN A 80 -6.51 21.60 13.17
CA ASN A 80 -7.14 21.66 14.51
C ASN A 80 -8.16 20.54 14.78
N GLU A 81 -8.39 19.65 13.82
CA GLU A 81 -8.93 18.33 14.03
C GLU A 81 -7.78 17.54 14.61
N ASN A 82 -7.73 17.52 15.95
CA ASN A 82 -7.44 16.27 16.61
C ASN A 82 -8.37 15.25 15.94
N TYR A 83 -7.86 14.52 14.96
CA TYR A 83 -8.28 13.15 14.80
C TYR A 83 -8.10 12.58 16.20
N ASN A 84 -9.19 12.51 16.96
CA ASN A 84 -9.39 11.45 17.91
C ASN A 84 -9.34 10.18 17.06
N THR A 85 -8.11 9.84 16.66
CA THR A 85 -7.69 8.49 16.42
C THR A 85 -8.05 7.87 17.74
N VAL A 86 -9.24 7.29 17.83
CA VAL A 86 -9.48 6.20 18.75
C VAL A 86 -8.44 5.21 18.28
N SER A 87 -7.23 5.31 18.83
CA SER A 87 -6.20 4.32 18.68
C SER A 87 -6.86 3.12 19.30
N ILE A 88 -7.51 2.30 18.48
CA ILE A 88 -7.98 0.99 18.89
C ILE A 88 -6.71 0.34 19.37
N LYS A 89 -6.55 0.29 20.70
CA LYS A 89 -5.32 -0.19 21.32
C LYS A 89 -5.37 -1.70 21.18
N TYR A 90 -4.98 -2.17 20.01
CA TYR A 90 -4.92 -3.58 19.72
C TYR A 90 -3.80 -4.20 20.55
N THR A 91 -4.17 -5.18 21.36
CA THR A 91 -3.24 -6.02 22.10
C THR A 91 -3.09 -7.36 21.37
N PRO A 92 -1.87 -7.74 20.94
CA PRO A 92 -1.64 -9.03 20.30
C PRO A 92 -2.14 -10.20 21.17
N LYS A 93 -2.87 -11.13 20.55
CA LYS A 93 -3.33 -12.36 21.22
C LYS A 93 -2.49 -13.56 20.73
N PRO A 94 -1.93 -14.38 21.61
CA PRO A 94 -1.03 -15.46 21.20
C PRO A 94 -1.75 -16.50 20.32
N ALA A 95 -1.09 -16.94 19.25
CA ALA A 95 -1.56 -17.98 18.34
C ALA A 95 -0.81 -19.30 18.62
N ASN A 96 -1.15 -19.97 19.72
CA ASN A 96 -0.43 -21.16 20.21
C ASN A 96 -0.49 -22.39 19.28
N PHE A 97 -1.38 -22.38 18.29
CA PHE A 97 -1.47 -23.42 17.27
C PHE A 97 -0.40 -23.27 16.17
N LEU A 98 0.28 -22.12 16.09
CA LEU A 98 1.40 -21.97 15.18
C LEU A 98 2.59 -22.82 15.64
N PRO A 99 3.40 -23.35 14.71
CA PRO A 99 4.65 -24.02 15.04
C PRO A 99 5.57 -23.17 15.94
N LEU A 100 6.30 -23.82 16.86
CA LEU A 100 7.18 -23.15 17.80
C LEU A 100 8.26 -22.33 17.11
N GLU A 101 8.75 -22.77 15.95
CA GLU A 101 9.75 -22.03 15.18
C GLU A 101 9.22 -20.65 14.76
N ILE A 102 7.91 -20.55 14.44
CA ILE A 102 7.26 -19.29 14.08
C ILE A 102 7.01 -18.43 15.32
N ILE A 103 6.54 -19.04 16.40
CA ILE A 103 6.26 -18.33 17.67
C ILE A 103 7.56 -17.71 18.24
N SER A 104 8.71 -18.33 18.00
CA SER A 104 10.01 -17.88 18.52
C SER A 104 10.60 -16.67 17.78
N LEU A 105 10.06 -16.31 16.62
CA LEU A 105 10.49 -15.13 15.85
C LEU A 105 10.23 -13.84 16.65
N LYS A 106 11.10 -12.84 16.45
CA LYS A 106 11.18 -11.65 17.32
C LYS A 106 10.92 -10.34 16.61
N ASN A 107 11.12 -10.29 15.29
CA ASN A 107 10.98 -9.08 14.51
C ASN A 107 9.58 -9.01 13.88
N PRO A 108 8.90 -7.84 13.91
CA PRO A 108 7.62 -7.63 13.24
C PRO A 108 7.61 -8.00 11.78
N LEU A 109 8.77 -7.99 11.12
CA LEU A 109 8.84 -8.33 9.72
C LEU A 109 9.40 -9.74 9.47
N ASP A 110 9.80 -10.51 10.49
CA ASP A 110 10.31 -11.87 10.28
C ASP A 110 9.35 -12.70 9.44
N ILE A 111 9.88 -13.42 8.45
CA ILE A 111 9.09 -14.30 7.59
C ILE A 111 9.04 -15.71 8.21
N PRO A 112 7.84 -16.29 8.40
CA PRO A 112 7.66 -17.68 8.83
C PRO A 112 8.51 -18.66 8.02
N TYR A 113 9.08 -19.65 8.71
CA TYR A 113 9.90 -20.74 8.13
C TYR A 113 11.27 -20.33 7.55
N LEU A 114 11.50 -19.04 7.27
CA LEU A 114 12.77 -18.57 6.71
C LEU A 114 13.84 -18.30 7.77
N ASN A 115 13.46 -18.10 9.04
CA ASN A 115 14.34 -17.62 10.11
C ASN A 115 15.28 -16.50 9.60
N THR A 116 14.71 -15.62 8.77
CA THR A 116 15.43 -14.55 8.09
C THR A 116 14.69 -13.25 8.33
N ASP A 117 15.46 -12.23 8.71
CA ASP A 117 14.98 -10.89 8.97
C ASP A 117 14.59 -10.20 7.67
N PHE A 118 13.30 -9.92 7.49
CA PHE A 118 12.79 -9.26 6.30
C PHE A 118 13.28 -7.82 6.15
N ILE A 119 13.74 -7.18 7.22
CA ILE A 119 14.42 -5.89 7.12
C ILE A 119 15.65 -6.00 6.20
N LYS A 120 16.34 -7.15 6.22
CA LYS A 120 17.50 -7.41 5.36
C LYS A 120 17.12 -7.73 3.93
N ILE A 121 15.95 -8.33 3.73
CA ILE A 121 15.42 -8.72 2.42
C ILE A 121 14.79 -7.51 1.72
N GLY A 122 14.16 -6.62 2.48
CA GLY A 122 13.46 -5.42 1.99
C GLY A 122 12.11 -5.76 1.38
N ASN A 123 12.07 -6.57 0.33
CA ASN A 123 10.86 -6.91 -0.41
C ASN A 123 10.86 -8.40 -0.75
N LEU A 124 9.69 -9.00 -0.95
CA LEU A 124 9.56 -10.41 -1.30
C LEU A 124 8.62 -10.60 -2.49
N ILE A 125 9.04 -11.44 -3.43
CA ILE A 125 8.13 -12.02 -4.41
C ILE A 125 7.73 -13.42 -3.94
N ILE A 126 6.43 -13.70 -3.95
CA ILE A 126 5.87 -15.03 -3.73
C ILE A 126 5.26 -15.49 -5.05
N THR A 127 5.77 -16.59 -5.60
CA THR A 127 5.24 -17.15 -6.84
C THR A 127 4.83 -18.61 -6.68
N GLY A 128 3.80 -19.00 -7.40
CA GLY A 128 3.29 -20.38 -7.45
C GLY A 128 1.93 -20.39 -8.10
N ASN A 129 1.57 -21.48 -8.78
CA ASN A 129 0.29 -21.54 -9.49
C ASN A 129 -0.93 -21.51 -8.54
N VAL A 130 -2.14 -21.52 -9.10
CA VAL A 130 -3.39 -21.42 -8.32
C VAL A 130 -3.54 -22.53 -7.27
N ILE A 131 -3.05 -23.74 -7.55
CA ILE A 131 -3.12 -24.88 -6.61
C ILE A 131 -2.02 -24.89 -5.54
N SER A 132 -1.04 -23.98 -5.65
CA SER A 132 0.05 -23.85 -4.68
C SER A 132 -0.40 -23.30 -3.33
N LYS A 133 0.43 -23.49 -2.31
CA LYS A 133 0.15 -23.07 -0.92
C LYS A 133 0.55 -21.61 -0.60
N LYS A 134 0.68 -20.76 -1.62
CA LYS A 134 1.12 -19.37 -1.48
C LYS A 134 0.23 -18.54 -0.54
N TYR A 135 -1.09 -18.71 -0.66
CA TYR A 135 -2.03 -17.98 0.19
C TYR A 135 -2.11 -18.58 1.59
N ASP A 136 -1.92 -19.89 1.76
CA ASP A 136 -1.86 -20.50 3.09
C ASP A 136 -0.65 -20.00 3.89
N PHE A 137 0.49 -19.84 3.21
CA PHE A 137 1.66 -19.17 3.79
C PHE A 137 1.37 -17.73 4.19
N LEU A 138 0.69 -16.95 3.33
CA LEU A 138 0.32 -15.57 3.67
C LEU A 138 -0.63 -15.51 4.87
N LYS A 139 -1.61 -16.42 4.96
CA LYS A 139 -2.49 -16.51 6.14
C LYS A 139 -1.67 -16.75 7.41
N ILE A 140 -0.69 -17.66 7.36
CA ILE A 140 0.22 -17.93 8.49
C ILE A 140 1.06 -16.70 8.83
N TYR A 141 1.58 -15.99 7.82
CA TYR A 141 2.30 -14.73 8.02
C TYR A 141 1.42 -13.68 8.71
N LEU A 142 0.19 -13.47 8.23
CA LEU A 142 -0.74 -12.51 8.82
C LEU A 142 -1.13 -12.89 10.26
N ILE A 143 -1.39 -14.17 10.56
CA ILE A 143 -1.64 -14.63 11.94
C ILE A 143 -0.41 -14.38 12.81
N TYR A 144 0.80 -14.70 12.33
CA TYR A 144 2.04 -14.43 13.06
C TYR A 144 2.12 -12.95 13.44
N LEU A 145 1.90 -12.05 12.49
CA LEU A 145 1.89 -10.61 12.72
C LEU A 145 0.87 -10.19 13.78
N LEU A 146 -0.40 -10.62 13.61
CA LEU A 146 -1.48 -10.35 14.54
C LEU A 146 -1.17 -10.85 15.95
N SER A 147 -0.54 -12.01 16.06
CA SER A 147 -0.30 -12.65 17.35
C SER A 147 0.83 -12.05 18.17
N LYS A 148 1.65 -11.19 17.55
CA LYS A 148 2.90 -10.71 18.13
C LYS A 148 3.03 -9.19 18.18
N PHE A 149 2.50 -8.48 17.19
CA PHE A 149 2.81 -7.08 16.98
C PHE A 149 1.56 -6.21 16.95
N ASN A 150 1.71 -4.98 17.43
CA ASN A 150 0.63 -3.99 17.45
C ASN A 150 0.68 -3.04 16.23
N CYS A 151 -0.32 -2.16 16.11
CA CYS A 151 -0.46 -1.25 14.97
C CYS A 151 0.55 -0.08 14.95
N GLU A 152 1.28 0.14 16.05
CA GLU A 152 2.41 1.09 16.11
C GLU A 152 3.69 0.47 15.55
N GLU A 153 3.80 -0.86 15.54
CA GLU A 153 4.96 -1.57 15.02
C GLU A 153 4.80 -1.88 13.52
N ILE A 154 3.63 -2.36 13.12
CA ILE A 154 3.36 -2.74 11.73
C ILE A 154 1.97 -2.29 11.26
N LYS A 155 1.90 -1.89 10.00
CA LYS A 155 0.68 -1.54 9.29
C LYS A 155 0.65 -2.24 7.93
N LEU A 156 -0.55 -2.54 7.46
CA LEU A 156 -0.77 -3.34 6.27
C LEU A 156 -1.65 -2.61 5.27
N ILE A 157 -1.31 -2.75 3.99
CA ILE A 157 -2.20 -2.48 2.87
C ILE A 157 -2.29 -3.78 2.09
N ILE A 158 -3.50 -4.30 1.89
CA ILE A 158 -3.72 -5.57 1.21
C ILE A 158 -4.57 -5.31 -0.03
N SER A 159 -4.03 -5.71 -1.19
CA SER A 159 -4.71 -5.81 -2.47
C SER A 159 -4.96 -7.29 -2.77
N ASP A 160 -6.21 -7.72 -2.69
CA ASP A 160 -6.60 -9.11 -2.95
C ASP A 160 -7.90 -9.18 -3.75
N ASP A 161 -7.77 -9.37 -5.07
CA ASP A 161 -8.85 -9.63 -6.01
C ASP A 161 -9.30 -11.11 -6.02
N THR A 162 -8.57 -11.99 -5.33
CA THR A 162 -8.85 -13.44 -5.34
C THR A 162 -9.79 -13.90 -4.23
N GLY A 163 -9.98 -13.06 -3.21
CA GLY A 163 -10.81 -13.35 -2.05
C GLY A 163 -10.15 -14.24 -0.98
N ASN A 164 -8.90 -14.69 -1.18
CA ASN A 164 -8.20 -15.59 -0.27
C ASN A 164 -7.88 -14.97 1.10
N LEU A 165 -7.82 -13.65 1.19
CA LEU A 165 -7.48 -12.88 2.38
C LEU A 165 -8.68 -12.14 2.99
N THR A 166 -9.89 -12.30 2.44
CA THR A 166 -11.12 -11.64 2.90
C THR A 166 -11.44 -11.85 4.39
N LYS A 167 -11.08 -13.03 4.93
CA LYS A 167 -11.21 -13.34 6.37
C LYS A 167 -10.45 -12.34 7.28
N PHE A 168 -9.48 -11.63 6.74
CA PHE A 168 -8.66 -10.66 7.46
C PHE A 168 -9.15 -9.21 7.31
N SER A 169 -10.29 -8.97 6.66
CA SER A 169 -10.84 -7.63 6.41
C SER A 169 -11.04 -6.76 7.66
N GLN A 170 -11.17 -7.37 8.84
CA GLN A 170 -11.39 -6.68 10.11
C GLN A 170 -10.11 -6.50 10.95
N MET A 171 -8.93 -6.82 10.39
CA MET A 171 -7.70 -6.67 11.16
C MET A 171 -7.40 -5.19 11.48
N PRO A 172 -6.93 -4.88 12.69
CA PRO A 172 -6.69 -3.49 13.10
C PRO A 172 -5.44 -2.87 12.46
N HIS A 173 -4.54 -3.69 11.90
CA HIS A 173 -3.32 -3.21 11.24
C HIS A 173 -3.57 -2.66 9.83
N LEU A 174 -4.76 -2.88 9.26
CA LEU A 174 -5.10 -2.39 7.92
C LEU A 174 -5.20 -0.85 7.92
N LEU A 175 -4.48 -0.23 6.99
CA LEU A 175 -4.58 1.22 6.72
C LEU A 175 -5.80 1.59 5.87
N THR A 176 -6.36 0.60 5.19
CA THR A 176 -7.49 0.69 4.27
C THR A 176 -8.22 -0.65 4.28
N PRO A 177 -9.54 -0.70 4.02
CA PRO A 177 -10.19 -1.96 3.66
C PRO A 177 -9.38 -2.72 2.60
N ILE A 178 -9.50 -4.06 2.60
CA ILE A 178 -8.85 -4.90 1.59
C ILE A 178 -9.31 -4.41 0.22
N ILE A 179 -8.33 -4.02 -0.60
CA ILE A 179 -8.58 -3.44 -1.91
C ILE A 179 -8.84 -4.56 -2.91
N THR A 180 -9.94 -4.45 -3.65
CA THR A 180 -10.28 -5.35 -4.77
C THR A 180 -10.26 -4.63 -6.11
N GLU A 181 -10.39 -3.30 -6.10
CA GLU A 181 -10.55 -2.49 -7.31
C GLU A 181 -9.22 -1.88 -7.80
N TRP A 182 -9.06 -1.79 -9.11
CA TRP A 182 -7.84 -1.33 -9.78
C TRP A 182 -7.50 0.14 -9.49
N ASP A 183 -8.51 1.01 -9.44
CA ASP A 183 -8.32 2.45 -9.18
C ASP A 183 -7.90 2.72 -7.73
N GLU A 184 -8.43 1.94 -6.80
CA GLU A 184 -8.05 1.98 -5.39
C GLU A 184 -6.62 1.48 -5.19
N ASN A 185 -6.21 0.44 -5.91
CA ASN A 185 -4.82 -0.05 -5.93
C ASN A 185 -3.84 1.03 -6.37
N THR A 186 -4.20 1.72 -7.46
CA THR A 186 -3.41 2.85 -7.98
C THR A 186 -3.31 3.97 -6.94
N SER A 187 -4.42 4.29 -6.29
CA SER A 187 -4.48 5.33 -5.26
C SER A 187 -3.65 4.97 -4.02
N ALA A 188 -3.72 3.72 -3.56
CA ALA A 188 -2.94 3.22 -2.43
C ALA A 188 -1.44 3.21 -2.71
N LEU A 189 -1.02 2.79 -3.90
CA LEU A 189 0.39 2.81 -4.31
C LEU A 189 0.94 4.24 -4.48
N ARG A 190 0.14 5.16 -5.05
CA ARG A 190 0.49 6.60 -5.08
C ARG A 190 0.65 7.17 -3.67
N TRP A 191 -0.27 6.83 -2.77
CA TRP A 191 -0.18 7.25 -1.38
C TRP A 191 1.08 6.70 -0.70
N LEU A 192 1.41 5.43 -0.91
CA LEU A 192 2.65 4.82 -0.42
C LEU A 192 3.90 5.53 -0.93
N CYS A 193 3.95 5.88 -2.22
CA CYS A 193 5.04 6.67 -2.78
C CYS A 193 5.18 8.04 -2.09
N ARG A 194 4.07 8.74 -1.82
CA ARG A 194 4.09 10.04 -1.12
C ARG A 194 4.50 9.88 0.34
N GLU A 195 4.01 8.85 1.02
CA GLU A 195 4.35 8.55 2.40
C GLU A 195 5.84 8.18 2.53
N MET A 196 6.37 7.41 1.57
CA MET A 196 7.79 7.11 1.46
C MET A 196 8.62 8.39 1.39
N ASP A 197 8.27 9.30 0.47
CA ASP A 197 8.98 10.58 0.31
C ASP A 197 8.92 11.42 1.57
N ARG A 198 7.74 11.51 2.20
CA ARG A 198 7.54 12.24 3.45
C ARG A 198 8.41 11.67 4.57
N ARG A 199 8.46 10.35 4.74
CA ARG A 199 9.26 9.69 5.77
C ARG A 199 10.75 9.88 5.54
N ILE A 200 11.24 9.75 4.31
CA ILE A 200 12.65 9.97 3.98
C ILE A 200 13.06 11.40 4.36
N VAL A 201 12.26 12.40 4.02
CA VAL A 201 12.55 13.81 4.37
C VAL A 201 12.60 14.01 5.89
N ILE A 202 11.70 13.38 6.65
CA ILE A 202 11.66 13.51 8.11
C ILE A 202 12.84 12.77 8.75
N MET A 203 13.10 11.53 8.36
CA MET A 203 14.20 10.72 8.89
C MET A 203 15.56 11.36 8.60
N ASN A 204 15.75 11.94 7.42
CA ASN A 204 16.98 12.67 7.10
C ASN A 204 17.19 13.94 7.96
N LYS A 205 16.12 14.50 8.56
CA LYS A 205 16.20 15.64 9.49
C LYS A 205 16.39 15.19 10.93
N ASP A 206 15.80 14.05 11.30
CA ASP A 206 15.86 13.48 12.63
C ASP A 206 15.87 11.94 12.56
N ASP A 207 17.07 11.37 12.72
CA ASP A 207 17.29 9.93 12.72
C ASP A 207 16.58 9.20 13.89
N GLN A 208 16.15 9.92 14.93
CA GLN A 208 15.45 9.34 16.08
C GLN A 208 13.95 9.16 15.82
N THR A 209 13.39 9.75 14.76
CA THR A 209 11.97 9.61 14.44
C THR A 209 11.63 8.16 14.13
N LYS A 210 10.72 7.58 14.92
CA LYS A 210 10.26 6.20 14.74
C LYS A 210 8.98 6.15 13.92
N PHE A 211 9.03 5.44 12.79
CA PHE A 211 7.85 5.04 12.04
C PHE A 211 7.55 3.55 12.22
N SER A 212 6.25 3.23 12.20
CA SER A 212 5.76 1.86 12.01
C SER A 212 6.17 1.35 10.63
N SER A 213 6.52 0.08 10.51
CA SER A 213 6.75 -0.52 9.20
C SER A 213 5.43 -0.64 8.45
N ILE A 214 5.42 -0.33 7.16
CA ILE A 214 4.26 -0.58 6.29
C ILE A 214 4.61 -1.73 5.35
N VAL A 215 3.76 -2.75 5.28
CA VAL A 215 3.88 -3.82 4.29
C VAL A 215 2.68 -3.75 3.34
N PHE A 216 2.96 -3.55 2.06
CA PHE A 216 1.99 -3.69 0.99
C PHE A 216 2.01 -5.13 0.49
N ILE A 217 0.87 -5.81 0.54
CA ILE A 217 0.69 -7.17 0.03
C ILE A 217 -0.25 -7.10 -1.17
N GLY A 218 0.20 -7.52 -2.34
CA GLY A 218 -0.62 -7.39 -3.55
C GLY A 218 -0.44 -8.52 -4.56
N ASN A 219 -1.55 -8.96 -5.13
CA ASN A 219 -1.55 -9.81 -6.32
C ASN A 219 -1.13 -8.99 -7.55
N TYR A 220 0.00 -9.34 -8.14
CA TYR A 220 0.61 -8.60 -9.24
C TYR A 220 -0.29 -8.51 -10.47
N LEU A 221 -1.11 -9.54 -10.73
CA LEU A 221 -2.02 -9.54 -11.88
C LEU A 221 -2.98 -8.33 -11.82
N GLY A 222 -3.44 -7.99 -10.61
CA GLY A 222 -4.27 -6.82 -10.30
C GLY A 222 -3.54 -5.47 -10.29
N LEU A 223 -2.24 -5.44 -10.60
CA LEU A 223 -1.35 -4.27 -10.46
C LEU A 223 -0.60 -3.93 -11.76
N THR A 224 -1.15 -4.29 -12.91
CA THR A 224 -0.46 -4.25 -14.22
C THR A 224 -0.58 -2.93 -14.99
N SER A 225 -1.18 -1.89 -14.40
CA SER A 225 -1.21 -0.56 -15.04
C SER A 225 0.19 0.06 -15.08
N VAL A 226 0.45 0.94 -16.05
CA VAL A 226 1.74 1.65 -16.18
C VAL A 226 2.08 2.41 -14.90
N GLU A 227 1.08 3.02 -14.28
CA GLU A 227 1.28 3.83 -13.08
C GLU A 227 1.53 3.00 -11.82
N THR A 228 0.79 1.90 -11.64
CA THR A 228 1.05 0.95 -10.54
C THR A 228 2.43 0.34 -10.68
N GLU A 229 2.83 -0.04 -11.90
CA GLU A 229 4.20 -0.51 -12.21
C GLU A 229 5.26 0.52 -11.80
N ASP A 230 5.08 1.79 -12.15
CA ASP A 230 6.05 2.83 -11.80
C ASP A 230 6.13 3.06 -10.29
N CYS A 231 5.01 2.98 -9.58
CA CYS A 231 5.00 3.02 -8.11
C CYS A 231 5.74 1.80 -7.52
N LEU A 232 5.46 0.59 -8.00
CA LEU A 232 6.10 -0.64 -7.53
C LEU A 232 7.62 -0.61 -7.76
N LYS A 233 8.10 -0.12 -8.92
CA LYS A 233 9.53 0.07 -9.19
C LYS A 233 10.18 1.02 -8.19
N ARG A 234 9.51 2.14 -7.90
CA ARG A 234 10.04 3.15 -6.99
C ARG A 234 10.10 2.64 -5.55
N ILE A 235 9.02 2.01 -5.09
CA ILE A 235 8.94 1.45 -3.72
C ILE A 235 9.90 0.26 -3.57
N SER A 236 10.02 -0.62 -4.56
CA SER A 236 10.97 -1.74 -4.48
C SER A 236 12.43 -1.27 -4.36
N SER A 237 12.77 -0.13 -4.97
CA SER A 237 14.12 0.45 -4.89
C SER A 237 14.37 1.25 -3.62
N MET A 238 13.41 2.06 -3.18
CA MET A 238 13.63 3.08 -2.13
C MET A 238 12.83 2.87 -0.84
N GLY A 239 11.83 1.98 -0.85
CA GLY A 239 10.87 1.81 0.24
C GLY A 239 11.53 1.44 1.57
N ALA A 240 12.59 0.63 1.54
CA ALA A 240 13.30 0.19 2.75
C ALA A 240 13.83 1.36 3.58
N TYR A 241 14.27 2.46 2.95
CA TYR A 241 14.73 3.67 3.65
C TYR A 241 13.60 4.36 4.45
N ALA A 242 12.34 4.12 4.06
CA ALA A 242 11.14 4.63 4.72
C ALA A 242 10.42 3.58 5.58
N LYS A 243 11.01 2.39 5.77
CA LYS A 243 10.37 1.21 6.37
C LYS A 243 9.06 0.81 5.65
N ILE A 244 9.05 0.92 4.33
CA ILE A 244 7.95 0.50 3.47
C ILE A 244 8.43 -0.68 2.64
N HIS A 245 7.67 -1.76 2.68
CA HIS A 245 8.07 -3.03 2.12
C HIS A 245 6.96 -3.61 1.24
N LEU A 246 7.35 -4.36 0.21
CA LEU A 246 6.44 -5.03 -0.72
C LEU A 246 6.49 -6.54 -0.52
N ILE A 247 5.31 -7.16 -0.54
CA ILE A 247 5.12 -8.58 -0.79
C ILE A 247 4.25 -8.71 -2.04
N LEU A 248 4.87 -9.11 -3.15
CA LEU A 248 4.19 -9.25 -4.43
C LEU A 248 3.90 -10.72 -4.71
N ILE A 249 2.65 -11.02 -5.04
CA ILE A 249 2.17 -12.37 -5.28
C ILE A 249 1.93 -12.53 -6.78
N ALA A 250 2.40 -13.62 -7.38
CA ALA A 250 2.12 -13.91 -8.79
C ALA A 250 1.96 -15.41 -9.02
N ASP A 251 1.18 -15.80 -10.04
CA ASP A 251 1.10 -17.21 -10.42
C ASP A 251 2.42 -17.71 -11.00
N ARG A 252 3.09 -16.87 -11.78
CA ARG A 252 4.39 -17.16 -12.38
C ARG A 252 5.33 -15.98 -12.18
N LEU A 253 6.59 -16.27 -11.93
CA LEU A 253 7.64 -15.25 -11.91
C LEU A 253 7.76 -14.48 -13.25
N GLY A 254 7.34 -15.12 -14.35
CA GLY A 254 7.30 -14.50 -15.67
C GLY A 254 6.29 -13.37 -15.80
N ASP A 255 5.26 -13.33 -14.94
CA ASP A 255 4.22 -12.30 -14.98
C ASP A 255 4.75 -10.96 -14.45
N ILE A 256 5.79 -10.99 -13.61
CA ILE A 256 6.43 -9.80 -13.02
C ILE A 256 7.48 -9.24 -13.98
N THR A 257 7.47 -7.92 -14.18
CA THR A 257 8.43 -7.22 -15.03
C THR A 257 9.87 -7.42 -14.55
N LYS A 258 10.82 -7.40 -15.49
CA LYS A 258 12.25 -7.59 -15.18
C LYS A 258 12.75 -6.53 -14.20
N MET A 259 12.38 -5.27 -14.39
CA MET A 259 12.81 -4.16 -13.52
C MET A 259 12.40 -4.34 -12.06
N ILE A 260 11.20 -4.87 -11.79
CA ILE A 260 10.75 -5.13 -10.42
C ILE A 260 11.53 -6.31 -9.84
N LYS A 261 11.70 -7.40 -10.60
CA LYS A 261 12.50 -8.56 -10.16
C LYS A 261 13.94 -8.21 -9.83
N ASP A 262 14.56 -7.35 -10.63
CA ASP A 262 15.94 -6.92 -10.42
C ASP A 262 16.11 -6.13 -9.11
N ASN A 263 15.04 -5.48 -8.61
CA ASN A 263 15.02 -4.75 -7.34
C ASN A 263 14.50 -5.57 -6.15
N ILE A 264 13.94 -6.77 -6.37
CA ILE A 264 13.42 -7.65 -5.33
C ILE A 264 14.20 -8.98 -5.37
N PRO A 265 15.35 -9.07 -4.69
CA PRO A 265 16.24 -10.23 -4.79
C PRO A 265 15.73 -11.45 -4.03
N ALA A 266 14.77 -11.27 -3.10
CA ALA A 266 14.20 -12.38 -2.35
C ALA A 266 12.95 -12.93 -3.02
N LEU A 267 12.96 -14.23 -3.21
CA LEU A 267 11.95 -14.95 -3.97
C LEU A 267 11.55 -16.23 -3.24
N LEU A 268 10.25 -16.41 -3.04
CA LEU A 268 9.65 -17.63 -2.51
C LEU A 268 8.86 -18.32 -3.62
N GLU A 269 9.41 -19.39 -4.16
CA GLU A 269 8.85 -20.19 -5.25
C GLU A 269 8.16 -21.43 -4.69
N PHE A 270 6.83 -21.48 -4.77
CA PHE A 270 6.08 -22.67 -4.43
C PHE A 270 6.10 -23.69 -5.56
N ASP A 271 6.04 -24.96 -5.16
CA ASP A 271 5.92 -26.06 -6.11
C ASP A 271 4.61 -25.95 -6.94
N LYS A 272 4.71 -26.42 -8.19
CA LYS A 272 3.63 -26.44 -9.17
C LYS A 272 2.62 -27.55 -8.92
N PHE A 273 2.90 -28.53 -8.06
CA PHE A 273 2.01 -29.68 -7.83
C PHE A 273 1.21 -29.57 -6.53
N GLY A 274 1.13 -28.37 -5.94
CA GLY A 274 0.35 -28.14 -4.72
C GLY A 274 0.97 -28.77 -3.46
N ALA A 275 2.23 -29.21 -3.56
CA ALA A 275 3.00 -29.66 -2.40
C ALA A 275 3.17 -28.53 -1.38
N LYS A 276 3.48 -28.90 -0.15
CA LYS A 276 3.73 -27.95 0.94
C LYS A 276 5.14 -27.34 0.89
N ASN A 277 5.88 -27.60 -0.18
CA ASN A 277 7.27 -27.17 -0.31
C ASN A 277 7.35 -25.86 -1.09
N ALA A 278 8.27 -25.00 -0.66
CA ALA A 278 8.68 -23.83 -1.40
C ALA A 278 10.20 -23.70 -1.38
N ILE A 279 10.75 -23.07 -2.40
CA ILE A 279 12.16 -22.74 -2.51
C ILE A 279 12.30 -21.26 -2.24
N PHE A 280 12.94 -20.92 -1.13
CA PHE A 280 13.34 -19.56 -0.86
C PHE A 280 14.72 -19.29 -1.45
N SER A 281 14.83 -18.21 -2.22
CA SER A 281 16.06 -17.75 -2.83
C SER A 281 16.36 -16.33 -2.32
N PHE A 282 17.42 -16.19 -1.53
CA PHE A 282 18.01 -14.90 -1.14
C PHE A 282 19.48 -15.10 -0.77
N LYS A 283 20.40 -14.65 -1.63
CA LYS A 283 21.84 -14.98 -1.62
C LYS A 283 22.14 -16.48 -1.81
N ASN A 284 21.47 -17.34 -1.05
CA ASN A 284 21.48 -18.79 -1.13
C ASN A 284 20.05 -19.30 -1.37
N LYS A 285 19.94 -20.53 -1.88
CA LYS A 285 18.66 -21.25 -1.99
C LYS A 285 18.45 -22.13 -0.76
N LYS A 286 17.22 -22.16 -0.26
CA LYS A 286 16.79 -22.99 0.86
C LYS A 286 15.42 -23.56 0.55
N GLU A 287 15.28 -24.88 0.65
CA GLU A 287 13.97 -25.52 0.62
C GLU A 287 13.30 -25.36 1.99
N ILE A 288 12.01 -25.06 1.96
CA ILE A 288 11.18 -24.96 3.15
C ILE A 288 9.92 -25.80 2.98
N GLU A 289 9.52 -26.45 4.06
CA GLU A 289 8.24 -27.12 4.16
C GLU A 289 7.30 -26.25 4.99
N ILE A 290 6.08 -26.06 4.50
CA ILE A 290 5.08 -25.20 5.12
C ILE A 290 4.11 -26.06 5.91
N ASN A 291 4.15 -25.89 7.22
CA ASN A 291 3.20 -26.51 8.14
C ASN A 291 1.87 -25.76 8.07
N LEU A 292 0.96 -26.26 7.24
CA LEU A 292 -0.39 -25.69 7.08
C LEU A 292 -1.14 -25.67 8.41
N VAL A 293 -1.81 -24.55 8.66
CA VAL A 293 -2.76 -24.38 9.77
C VAL A 293 -4.14 -24.80 9.29
N SER A 294 -4.93 -25.46 10.16
CA SER A 294 -6.30 -25.84 9.83
C SER A 294 -7.21 -24.61 9.70
N ASP A 295 -8.16 -24.63 8.77
CA ASP A 295 -9.16 -23.56 8.65
C ASP A 295 -9.98 -23.39 9.93
N LEU A 296 -10.17 -24.46 10.71
CA LEU A 296 -10.85 -24.43 11.99
C LEU A 296 -10.08 -23.59 13.02
N ASP A 297 -8.77 -23.82 13.17
CA ASP A 297 -7.92 -23.05 14.10
C ASP A 297 -7.82 -21.59 13.68
N LEU A 298 -7.67 -21.35 12.37
CA LEU A 298 -7.68 -20.00 11.80
C LEU A 298 -8.98 -19.26 12.13
N ASN A 299 -10.13 -19.85 11.81
CA ASN A 299 -11.42 -19.21 12.04
C ASN A 299 -11.66 -18.95 13.52
N LYS A 300 -11.38 -19.95 14.38
CA LYS A 300 -11.52 -19.80 15.83
C LYS A 300 -10.65 -18.66 16.37
N TYR A 301 -9.42 -18.55 15.88
CA TYR A 301 -8.52 -17.46 16.26
C TYR A 301 -9.05 -16.10 15.82
N LEU A 302 -9.44 -15.95 14.55
CA LEU A 302 -10.00 -14.69 14.03
C LEU A 302 -11.30 -14.30 14.74
N GLU A 303 -12.18 -15.25 15.07
CA GLU A 303 -13.37 -15.00 15.89
C GLU A 303 -12.99 -14.47 17.27
N THR A 304 -11.97 -15.03 17.92
CA THR A 304 -11.51 -14.52 19.22
C THR A 304 -10.95 -13.09 19.13
N LEU A 305 -10.44 -12.69 17.95
CA LEU A 305 -9.92 -11.36 17.70
C LEU A 305 -11.03 -10.36 17.42
N PHE A 306 -11.97 -10.71 16.54
CA PHE A 306 -12.94 -9.78 15.97
C PHE A 306 -14.30 -9.78 16.66
N ASN A 307 -14.73 -10.90 17.25
CA ASN A 307 -16.00 -11.00 17.98
C ASN A 307 -15.87 -10.79 19.50
N GLY A 308 -14.71 -10.33 19.95
CA GLY A 308 -14.48 -9.98 21.34
C GLY A 308 -15.24 -8.72 21.74
N LYS A 309 -16.49 -8.86 22.20
CA LYS A 309 -17.04 -7.96 23.21
C LYS A 309 -16.07 -7.97 24.39
N ASN A 310 -15.32 -6.88 24.57
CA ASN A 310 -14.80 -6.46 25.86
C ASN A 310 -15.46 -5.12 26.19
#